data_AF-A0A935PM87-F1
#
_entry.id   AF-A0A935PM87-F1
#
_cell.length_a   1.000
_cell.length_b   1.000
_cell.length_c   1.000
_cell.angle_alpha   90.00
_cell.angle_beta   90.00
_cell.angle_gamma   90.00
#
_symmetry.space_group_name_H-M   'P 1'
#
loop_
_entity.id
_entity.type
_entity.pdbx_description
1 polymer ?
#
loop_
_entity_poly.entity_id
_entity_poly.type
_entity_poly.pdbx_seq_one_letter_code
_entity_poly.pdbx_strand_id
1 'polypeptide(L)'
;MDDLQSRRDLAEALGNVLAETAAAESAAREKRLSPRPVRRRNLLPFLAIAWIGLAWAWIVRPAVIFGPEQPRRQTATERDALARNALYLQRARVEQFRADSGRLPEVLGEAGEVEEGVTYIRTPPDFVLVTRAGEAQSLQLTSRMNADSFLGDALGRLPRPVGQ
;
A
#
# COMPACT_ATOMS: atom_id res chain seq x y z
N MET A 1 -59.17 69.30 -42.48
CA MET A 1 -57.91 68.99 -43.18
C MET A 1 -56.87 68.35 -42.23
N ASP A 2 -57.17 68.26 -40.93
CA ASP A 2 -56.21 67.87 -39.88
C ASP A 2 -55.94 66.36 -39.73
N ASP A 3 -56.83 65.47 -40.19
CA ASP A 3 -56.65 64.02 -40.02
C ASP A 3 -55.44 63.46 -40.80
N LEU A 4 -55.08 64.08 -41.92
CA LEU A 4 -53.92 63.66 -42.71
C LEU A 4 -52.58 64.07 -42.09
N GLN A 5 -52.55 65.17 -41.33
CA GLN A 5 -51.36 65.58 -40.58
C GLN A 5 -51.16 64.68 -39.37
N SER A 6 -52.22 64.44 -38.58
CA SER A 6 -52.16 63.53 -37.44
C SER A 6 -51.68 62.11 -37.82
N ARG A 7 -52.11 61.58 -38.96
CA ARG A 7 -51.64 60.26 -39.44
C ARG A 7 -50.18 60.24 -39.86
N ARG A 8 -49.67 61.35 -40.40
CA ARG A 8 -48.25 61.46 -40.78
C ARG A 8 -47.37 61.56 -39.54
N ASP A 9 -47.77 62.39 -38.58
CA ASP A 9 -47.02 62.57 -37.33
C ASP A 9 -46.96 61.28 -36.52
N LEU A 10 -48.06 60.49 -36.51
CA LEU A 10 -48.11 59.19 -35.83
C LEU A 10 -47.25 58.14 -36.56
N ALA A 11 -47.23 58.15 -37.89
CA ALA A 11 -46.36 57.27 -38.67
C ALA A 11 -44.86 57.59 -38.45
N GLU A 12 -44.52 58.87 -38.36
CA GLU A 12 -43.15 59.32 -38.10
C GLU A 12 -42.70 58.99 -36.67
N ALA A 13 -43.58 59.21 -35.68
CA ALA A 13 -43.32 58.84 -34.28
C ALA A 13 -43.11 57.32 -34.11
N LEU A 14 -43.96 56.50 -34.76
CA LEU A 14 -43.80 55.04 -34.74
C LEU A 14 -42.51 54.59 -35.44
N GLY A 15 -42.16 55.23 -36.56
CA GLY A 15 -40.90 54.96 -37.27
C GLY A 15 -39.68 55.20 -36.38
N ASN A 16 -39.65 56.31 -35.64
CA ASN A 16 -38.55 56.66 -34.75
C ASN A 16 -38.42 55.68 -33.56
N VAL A 17 -39.53 55.28 -32.94
CA VAL A 17 -39.52 54.31 -31.83
C VAL A 17 -39.05 52.92 -32.29
N LEU A 18 -39.45 52.49 -33.50
CA LEU A 18 -38.99 51.22 -34.06
C LEU A 18 -37.50 51.25 -34.43
N ALA A 19 -37.01 52.38 -34.94
CA ALA A 19 -35.58 52.54 -35.23
C ALA A 19 -34.73 52.52 -33.95
N GLU A 20 -35.21 53.16 -32.88
CA GLU A 20 -34.50 53.22 -31.60
C GLU A 20 -34.47 51.85 -30.89
N THR A 21 -35.56 51.08 -30.95
CA THR A 21 -35.60 49.72 -30.39
C THR A 21 -34.72 48.74 -31.19
N ALA A 22 -34.71 48.84 -32.53
CA ALA A 22 -33.81 48.04 -33.37
C ALA A 22 -32.32 48.36 -33.11
N ALA A 23 -31.98 49.64 -32.93
CA ALA A 23 -30.63 50.05 -32.58
C ALA A 23 -30.23 49.54 -31.18
N ALA A 24 -31.13 49.60 -30.20
CA ALA A 24 -30.88 49.11 -28.84
C ALA A 24 -30.70 47.58 -28.79
N GLU A 25 -31.48 46.81 -29.56
CA GLU A 25 -31.33 45.36 -29.63
C GLU A 25 -30.03 44.95 -30.31
N SER A 26 -29.61 45.65 -31.36
CA SER A 26 -28.34 45.36 -32.05
C SER A 26 -27.13 45.63 -31.15
N ALA A 27 -27.14 46.76 -30.41
CA ALA A 27 -26.12 47.08 -29.42
C ALA A 27 -26.11 46.09 -28.22
N ALA A 28 -27.29 45.60 -27.81
CA ALA A 28 -27.39 44.60 -26.74
C ALA A 28 -26.89 43.21 -27.18
N ARG A 29 -27.13 42.81 -28.44
CA ARG A 29 -26.56 41.56 -29.00
C ARG A 29 -25.05 41.62 -29.09
N GLU A 30 -24.49 42.74 -29.52
CA GLU A 30 -23.04 42.92 -29.62
C GLU A 30 -22.36 42.83 -28.23
N LYS A 31 -22.99 43.42 -27.20
CA LYS A 31 -22.50 43.31 -25.81
C LYS A 31 -22.59 41.89 -25.23
N ARG A 32 -23.54 41.06 -25.68
CA ARG A 32 -23.68 39.65 -25.23
C ARG A 32 -22.69 38.70 -25.90
N LEU A 33 -22.18 39.07 -27.08
CA LEU A 33 -21.21 38.27 -27.82
C LEU A 33 -19.76 38.55 -27.43
N SER A 34 -19.51 39.57 -26.60
CA SER A 34 -18.19 39.80 -26.02
C SER A 34 -17.88 38.68 -25.02
N PRO A 35 -16.94 37.75 -25.31
CA PRO A 35 -16.61 36.68 -24.38
C PRO A 35 -16.05 37.31 -23.11
N ARG A 36 -16.80 37.20 -22.01
CA ARG A 36 -16.36 37.62 -20.69
C ARG A 36 -15.04 36.88 -20.41
N PRO A 37 -13.89 37.54 -20.24
CA PRO A 37 -12.64 36.85 -19.99
C PRO A 37 -12.78 36.18 -18.62
N VAL A 38 -13.09 34.88 -18.62
CA VAL A 38 -13.02 34.04 -17.43
C VAL A 38 -11.58 34.14 -16.96
N ARG A 39 -11.40 34.80 -15.82
CA ARG A 39 -10.12 35.09 -15.18
C ARG A 39 -9.51 33.76 -14.71
N ARG A 40 -9.04 32.92 -15.65
CA ARG A 40 -8.30 31.66 -15.45
C ARG A 40 -6.90 31.88 -14.89
N ARG A 41 -6.72 32.95 -14.12
CA ARG A 41 -5.43 33.40 -13.64
C ARG A 41 -5.17 32.70 -12.32
N ASN A 42 -4.37 31.62 -12.41
CA ASN A 42 -3.65 30.94 -11.32
C ASN A 42 -4.18 29.57 -10.85
N LEU A 43 -5.08 28.89 -11.56
CA LEU A 43 -5.46 27.50 -11.21
C LEU A 43 -4.45 26.44 -11.68
N LEU A 44 -3.64 26.73 -12.69
CA LEU A 44 -2.61 25.80 -13.19
C LEU A 44 -1.59 25.35 -12.14
N PRO A 45 -0.98 26.24 -11.32
CA PRO A 45 0.01 25.79 -10.33
C PRO A 45 -0.63 24.90 -9.25
N PHE A 46 -1.86 25.18 -8.83
CA PHE A 46 -2.58 24.33 -7.87
C PHE A 46 -2.85 22.94 -8.44
N LEU A 47 -3.24 22.87 -9.72
CA LEU A 47 -3.45 21.59 -10.40
C LEU A 47 -2.13 20.79 -10.49
N ALA A 48 -1.03 21.45 -10.82
CA ALA A 48 0.29 20.81 -10.89
C ALA A 48 0.73 20.26 -9.52
N ILE A 49 0.57 21.04 -8.45
CA ILE A 49 0.90 20.61 -7.08
C ILE A 49 0.03 19.42 -6.66
N ALA A 50 -1.27 19.45 -6.98
CA ALA A 50 -2.17 18.34 -6.67
C ALA A 50 -1.75 17.05 -7.38
N TRP A 51 -1.36 17.12 -8.66
CA TRP A 51 -0.86 15.98 -9.41
C TRP A 51 0.46 15.43 -8.87
N ILE A 52 1.41 16.30 -8.50
CA ILE A 52 2.67 15.89 -7.90
C ILE A 52 2.42 15.21 -6.55
N GLY A 53 1.55 15.78 -5.71
CA GLY A 53 1.16 15.18 -4.44
C GLY A 53 0.51 13.81 -4.61
N LEU A 54 -0.35 13.65 -5.62
CA LEU A 54 -0.97 12.37 -5.94
C LEU A 54 0.07 11.36 -6.43
N ALA A 55 0.97 11.74 -7.34
CA ALA A 55 2.04 10.86 -7.83
C ALA A 55 2.98 10.43 -6.69
N TRP A 56 3.34 11.37 -5.82
CA TRP A 56 4.17 11.09 -4.64
C TRP A 56 3.46 10.14 -3.66
N ALA A 57 2.16 10.35 -3.40
CA ALA A 57 1.37 9.45 -2.56
C ALA A 57 1.26 8.03 -3.15
N TRP A 58 1.25 7.90 -4.48
CA TRP A 58 1.28 6.60 -5.17
C TRP A 58 2.62 5.87 -5.05
N ILE A 59 3.73 6.60 -4.98
CA ILE A 59 5.08 6.03 -4.81
C ILE A 59 5.32 5.62 -3.35
N VAL A 60 5.04 6.52 -2.40
CA VAL A 60 5.36 6.31 -0.98
C VAL A 60 4.33 5.42 -0.28
N ARG A 61 3.11 5.29 -0.84
CA ARG A 61 1.99 4.53 -0.27
C ARG A 61 1.88 4.71 1.25
N PRO A 62 1.66 5.95 1.74
CA PRO A 62 1.63 6.21 3.17
C PRO A 62 0.61 5.31 3.87
N ALA A 63 1.04 4.62 4.93
CA ALA A 63 0.23 3.65 5.67
C ALA A 63 -1.07 4.24 6.25
N VAL A 64 -1.14 5.58 6.42
CA VAL A 64 -2.35 6.30 6.85
C VAL A 64 -3.47 6.23 5.81
N ILE A 65 -3.13 6.23 4.51
CA ILE A 65 -4.10 6.23 3.40
C ILE A 65 -4.36 4.80 2.90
N PHE A 66 -3.31 4.00 2.77
CA PHE A 66 -3.40 2.65 2.19
C PHE A 66 -3.57 1.54 3.24
N GLY A 67 -3.61 1.92 4.52
CA GLY A 67 -3.58 0.98 5.64
C GLY A 67 -2.17 0.40 5.86
N PRO A 68 -1.91 -0.22 7.03
CA PRO A 68 -0.73 -1.04 7.18
C PRO A 68 -0.78 -2.13 6.11
N GLU A 69 0.33 -2.33 5.38
CA GLU A 69 0.44 -3.49 4.49
C GLU A 69 0.08 -4.72 5.31
N GLN A 70 -1.02 -5.38 4.94
CA GLN A 70 -1.44 -6.57 5.64
C GLN A 70 -0.27 -7.55 5.52
N PRO A 71 0.27 -8.06 6.64
CA PRO A 71 1.36 -9.01 6.59
C PRO A 71 0.90 -10.12 5.66
N ARG A 72 1.65 -10.35 4.57
CA ARG A 72 1.32 -11.40 3.60
C ARG A 72 0.99 -12.65 4.42
N ARG A 73 -0.22 -13.18 4.25
CA ARG A 73 -0.60 -14.42 4.90
C ARG A 73 0.41 -15.48 4.47
N GLN A 74 1.32 -15.82 5.36
CA GLN A 74 2.32 -16.84 5.10
C GLN A 74 1.60 -18.12 4.70
N THR A 75 2.01 -18.68 3.58
CA THR A 75 1.52 -19.97 3.12
C THR A 75 1.91 -21.05 4.12
N ALA A 76 1.14 -22.15 4.17
CA ALA A 76 1.49 -23.28 5.04
C ALA A 76 2.92 -23.77 4.78
N THR A 77 3.34 -23.79 3.51
CA THR A 77 4.69 -24.18 3.08
C THR A 77 5.79 -23.23 3.57
N GLU A 78 5.53 -21.92 3.63
CA GLU A 78 6.48 -20.95 4.18
C GLU A 78 6.60 -21.09 5.70
N ARG A 79 5.50 -21.33 6.41
CA ARG A 79 5.51 -21.56 7.85
C ARG A 79 6.31 -22.81 8.22
N ASP A 80 6.12 -23.89 7.45
CA ASP A 80 6.90 -25.12 7.65
C ASP A 80 8.39 -24.89 7.38
N ALA A 81 8.73 -24.12 6.34
CA ALA A 81 10.12 -23.79 6.03
C ALA A 81 10.76 -22.94 7.14
N LEU A 82 10.04 -21.95 7.67
CA LEU A 82 10.47 -21.13 8.80
C LEU A 82 10.66 -21.98 10.06
N ALA A 83 9.72 -22.86 10.38
CA ALA A 83 9.80 -23.76 11.54
C ALA A 83 10.99 -24.72 11.45
N ARG A 84 11.28 -25.26 10.25
CA ARG A 84 12.48 -26.09 10.03
C ARG A 84 13.77 -25.29 10.22
N ASN A 85 13.81 -24.06 9.70
CA ASN A 85 14.96 -23.19 9.87
C ASN A 85 15.20 -22.85 11.36
N ALA A 86 14.15 -22.49 12.08
CA ALA A 86 14.18 -22.24 13.52
C ALA A 86 14.74 -23.43 14.30
N LEU A 87 14.22 -24.65 14.07
CA LEU A 87 14.75 -25.86 14.71
C LEU A 87 16.23 -26.09 14.40
N TYR A 88 16.64 -25.85 13.15
CA TYR A 88 18.02 -26.00 12.73
C TYR A 88 18.97 -25.01 13.44
N LEU A 89 18.59 -23.73 13.51
CA LEU A 89 19.36 -22.72 14.24
C LEU A 89 19.46 -23.06 15.73
N GLN A 90 18.37 -23.52 16.33
CA GLN A 90 18.37 -23.92 17.73
C GLN A 90 19.27 -25.13 17.98
N ARG A 91 19.28 -26.11 17.07
CA ARG A 91 20.23 -27.23 17.12
C ARG A 91 21.67 -26.71 17.08
N ALA A 92 22.00 -25.79 16.18
CA ALA A 92 23.36 -25.24 16.09
C ALA A 92 23.81 -24.60 17.41
N ARG A 93 22.91 -23.88 18.09
CA ARG A 93 23.17 -23.30 19.43
C ARG A 93 23.42 -24.37 20.49
N VAL A 94 22.59 -25.42 20.54
CA VAL A 94 22.77 -26.54 21.49
C VAL A 94 24.09 -27.28 21.24
N GLU A 95 24.42 -27.51 19.97
CA GLU A 95 25.67 -28.16 19.56
C GLU A 95 26.90 -27.31 19.93
N GLN A 96 26.83 -26.00 19.71
CA GLN A 96 27.88 -25.07 20.11
C GLN A 96 28.05 -25.08 21.64
N PHE A 97 26.96 -24.98 22.41
CA PHE A 97 27.02 -25.08 23.87
C PHE A 97 27.67 -26.39 24.33
N ARG A 98 27.35 -27.51 23.68
CA ARG A 98 27.95 -28.82 23.97
C ARG A 98 29.45 -28.82 23.70
N ALA A 99 29.88 -28.21 22.60
CA ALA A 99 31.30 -28.09 22.26
C ALA A 99 32.05 -27.25 23.31
N ASP A 100 31.44 -26.14 23.77
CA ASP A 100 32.07 -25.21 24.70
C ASP A 100 32.09 -25.70 26.15
N SER A 101 30.97 -26.28 26.61
CA SER A 101 30.77 -26.69 28.01
C SER A 101 31.05 -28.17 28.27
N GLY A 102 31.23 -28.98 27.22
CA GLY A 102 31.41 -30.44 27.32
C GLY A 102 30.17 -31.20 27.81
N ARG A 103 29.01 -30.54 27.92
CA ARG A 103 27.74 -31.12 28.37
C ARG A 103 26.57 -30.61 27.54
N LEU A 104 25.48 -31.38 27.46
CA LEU A 104 24.22 -30.88 26.92
C LEU A 104 23.59 -29.86 27.89
N PRO A 105 22.89 -28.84 27.36
CA PRO A 105 22.14 -27.92 28.20
C PRO A 105 20.98 -28.65 28.89
N GLU A 106 20.69 -28.28 30.13
CA GLU A 106 19.54 -28.82 30.88
C GLU A 106 18.22 -28.23 30.37
N VAL A 107 18.27 -26.94 30.03
CA VAL A 107 17.16 -26.19 29.43
C VAL A 107 17.68 -25.43 28.23
N LEU A 108 16.80 -25.21 27.24
CA LEU A 108 17.18 -24.57 25.98
C LEU A 108 17.81 -23.18 26.16
N GLY A 109 17.40 -22.45 27.21
CA GLY A 109 17.92 -21.12 27.55
C GLY A 109 19.38 -21.08 27.98
N GLU A 110 19.98 -22.21 28.41
CA GLU A 110 21.42 -22.25 28.69
C GLU A 110 22.26 -22.10 27.41
N ALA A 111 21.70 -22.51 26.26
CA ALA A 111 22.37 -22.41 24.95
C ALA A 111 22.10 -21.07 24.23
N GLY A 112 21.41 -20.12 24.87
CA GLY A 112 21.11 -18.79 24.34
C GLY A 112 19.62 -18.49 24.23
N GLU A 113 19.26 -17.62 23.28
CA GLU A 113 17.87 -17.22 23.06
C GLU A 113 17.01 -18.42 22.62
N VAL A 114 15.77 -18.46 23.13
CA VAL A 114 14.81 -19.53 22.93
C VAL A 114 13.80 -19.09 21.89
N GLU A 115 13.73 -19.83 20.78
CA GLU A 115 12.67 -19.62 19.80
C GLU A 115 11.30 -20.05 20.38
N GLU A 116 10.28 -19.21 20.18
CA GLU A 116 8.94 -19.48 20.68
C GLU A 116 8.36 -20.76 20.03
N GLY A 117 7.71 -21.60 20.85
CA GLY A 117 7.09 -22.85 20.37
C GLY A 117 8.07 -23.98 20.07
N VAL A 118 9.36 -23.85 20.42
CA VAL A 118 10.32 -24.97 20.36
C VAL A 118 10.42 -25.66 21.73
N THR A 119 10.13 -26.95 21.74
CA THR A 119 10.27 -27.83 22.91
C THR A 119 11.57 -28.61 22.81
N TYR A 120 12.37 -28.57 23.87
CA TYR A 120 13.61 -29.33 24.01
C TYR A 120 13.40 -30.57 24.87
N ILE A 121 13.83 -31.72 24.36
CA ILE A 121 13.81 -32.99 25.08
C ILE A 121 15.24 -33.52 25.09
N ARG A 122 15.83 -33.54 26.29
CA ARG A 122 17.17 -34.06 26.51
C ARG A 122 17.11 -35.58 26.65
N THR A 123 17.94 -36.31 25.90
CA THR A 123 18.04 -37.77 25.97
C THR A 123 19.50 -38.19 25.83
N PRO A 124 20.33 -38.00 26.88
CA PRO A 124 21.78 -38.16 26.77
C PRO A 124 22.18 -39.51 26.16
N PRO A 125 23.14 -39.55 25.21
CA PRO A 125 24.00 -38.45 24.77
C PRO A 125 23.38 -37.53 23.70
N ASP A 126 22.12 -37.77 23.34
CA ASP A 126 21.39 -37.10 22.27
C ASP A 126 20.37 -36.07 22.81
N PHE A 127 19.75 -35.35 21.89
CA PHE A 127 18.59 -34.52 22.16
C PHE A 127 17.64 -34.48 20.98
N VAL A 128 16.42 -34.01 21.26
CA VAL A 128 15.34 -33.81 20.31
C VAL A 128 14.77 -32.41 20.48
N LEU A 129 14.56 -31.73 19.37
CA LEU A 129 13.82 -30.47 19.29
C LEU A 129 12.51 -30.73 18.58
N VAL A 130 11.40 -30.28 19.16
CA VAL A 130 10.05 -30.43 18.61
C VAL A 130 9.42 -29.06 18.48
N THR A 131 8.80 -28.76 17.34
CA THR A 131 7.94 -27.59 17.18
C THR A 131 6.65 -27.95 16.46
N ARG A 132 5.64 -27.08 16.54
CA ARG A 132 4.39 -27.23 15.80
C ARG A 132 4.47 -26.33 14.56
N ALA A 133 4.42 -26.94 13.38
CA ALA A 133 4.35 -26.22 12.12
C ALA A 133 2.91 -26.27 11.58
N GLY A 134 2.29 -25.11 11.43
CA GLY A 134 0.91 -25.01 10.95
C GLY A 134 -0.14 -25.66 11.87
N GLU A 135 -1.22 -26.16 11.27
CA GLU A 135 -2.43 -26.58 12.00
C GLU A 135 -2.37 -28.00 12.58
N ALA A 136 -1.48 -28.88 12.10
CA ALA A 136 -1.55 -30.29 12.52
C ALA A 136 -0.22 -31.06 12.58
N GLN A 137 0.87 -30.60 11.97
CA GLN A 137 2.10 -31.40 11.90
C GLN A 137 3.14 -30.91 12.91
N SER A 138 3.56 -31.81 13.80
CA SER A 138 4.75 -31.56 14.62
C SER A 138 5.99 -31.87 13.79
N LEU A 139 6.95 -30.95 13.81
CA LEU A 139 8.26 -31.15 13.23
C LEU A 139 9.21 -31.54 14.35
N GLN A 140 9.97 -32.60 14.13
CA GLN A 140 10.94 -33.12 15.07
C GLN A 140 12.32 -33.14 14.42
N LEU A 141 13.29 -32.53 15.07
CA LEU A 141 14.70 -32.57 14.68
C LEU A 141 15.49 -33.28 15.78
N THR A 142 16.16 -34.37 15.41
CA THR A 142 17.04 -35.10 16.33
C THR A 142 18.50 -34.69 16.11
N SER A 143 19.31 -34.77 17.17
CA SER A 143 20.75 -34.46 17.11
C SER A 143 21.55 -35.26 16.08
N ARG A 144 21.04 -36.43 15.64
CA ARG A 144 21.68 -37.30 14.64
C ARG A 144 21.16 -37.09 13.22
N MET A 145 20.08 -36.33 13.04
CA MET A 145 19.49 -36.11 11.72
C MET A 145 20.46 -35.32 10.84
N ASN A 146 20.55 -35.64 9.55
CA ASN A 146 21.33 -34.84 8.60
C ASN A 146 20.61 -33.48 8.35
N ALA A 147 21.37 -32.40 8.38
CA ALA A 147 20.85 -31.04 8.22
C ALA A 147 20.19 -30.83 6.84
N ASP A 148 20.86 -31.27 5.77
CA ASP A 148 20.41 -31.11 4.40
C ASP A 148 19.11 -31.90 4.16
N SER A 149 19.01 -33.11 4.73
CA SER A 149 17.79 -33.92 4.64
C SER A 149 16.60 -33.30 5.38
N PHE A 150 16.85 -32.63 6.51
CA PHE A 150 15.79 -32.01 7.30
C PHE A 150 15.31 -30.69 6.66
N LEU A 151 16.25 -29.86 6.23
CA LEU A 151 15.94 -28.59 5.57
C LEU A 151 15.32 -28.84 4.19
N GLY A 152 15.85 -29.76 3.39
CA GLY A 152 15.39 -30.01 2.02
C GLY A 152 15.28 -28.70 1.23
N ASP A 153 14.14 -28.47 0.58
CA ASP A 153 13.86 -27.23 -0.16
C ASP A 153 13.46 -26.03 0.73
N ALA A 154 13.44 -26.17 2.06
CA ALA A 154 12.95 -25.11 2.95
C ALA A 154 13.70 -23.78 2.73
N LEU A 155 15.01 -23.83 2.51
CA LEU A 155 15.83 -22.65 2.28
C LEU A 155 15.40 -21.85 1.03
N GLY A 156 14.96 -22.55 -0.02
CA GLY A 156 14.45 -21.91 -1.24
C GLY A 156 13.06 -21.29 -1.08
N ARG A 157 12.31 -21.71 -0.04
CA ARG A 157 10.94 -21.26 0.26
C ARG A 157 10.87 -20.20 1.35
N LEU A 158 12.00 -19.84 1.95
CA LEU A 158 12.03 -18.75 2.92
C LEU A 158 11.65 -17.43 2.22
N PRO A 159 10.80 -16.61 2.86
CA PRO A 159 10.46 -15.30 2.32
C PRO A 159 11.76 -14.50 2.18
N ARG A 160 12.11 -14.16 0.92
CA ARG A 160 13.27 -13.32 0.68
C ARG A 160 13.00 -11.95 1.30
N PRO A 161 13.98 -11.36 2.02
CA PRO A 161 13.84 -9.98 2.43
C PRO A 161 13.63 -9.15 1.17
N VAL A 162 12.43 -8.57 1.04
CA VAL A 162 12.16 -7.61 -0.04
C VAL A 162 13.10 -6.44 0.25
N GLY A 163 14.02 -6.18 -0.68
CA GLY A 163 15.11 -5.23 -0.48
C GLY A 163 14.61 -3.91 0.12
N GLN A 164 15.28 -3.51 1.21
CA GLN A 164 15.22 -2.15 1.75
C GLN A 164 15.89 -1.17 0.80
#